data_AF-A0A242MT63-F1
#
_entry.id   AF-A0A242MT63-F1
#
_cell.length_a   1.000
_cell.length_b   1.000
_cell.length_c   1.000
_cell.angle_alpha   90.00
_cell.angle_beta   90.00
_cell.angle_gamma   90.00
#
_symmetry.space_group_name_H-M   'P 1'
#
loop_
_entity.id
_entity.type
_entity.pdbx_description
1 polymer ?
#
loop_
_entity_poly.entity_id
_entity_poly.type
_entity_poly.pdbx_seq_one_letter_code
_entity_poly.pdbx_strand_id
1 'polypeptide(L)'
;MYTKEIERLVLWLVVVRGVALSSTTVEDCEAFKDFRKGRVASFFGPKRPRSSGRWRPFTPEGLSAHSQAYAVRAIRAAFAWLTAVRYLAGNPWSAVTDPATVTKEVSVQVDRTLSADLWALVRRALDQRCGD
;
A
#
# COMPACT_ATOMS: atom_id res chain seq x y z
N MET A 1 5.55 3.60 -6.24
CA MET A 1 4.86 2.74 -5.24
C MET A 1 4.03 3.55 -4.24
N TYR A 2 4.51 4.73 -3.80
CA TYR A 2 3.77 5.67 -2.92
C TYR A 2 2.47 6.23 -3.51
N THR A 3 2.46 6.56 -4.81
CA THR A 3 1.35 7.26 -5.49
C THR A 3 0.00 6.56 -5.31
N LYS A 4 -0.01 5.22 -5.34
CA LYS A 4 -1.26 4.44 -5.20
C LYS A 4 -1.89 4.60 -3.83
N GLU A 5 -1.09 4.62 -2.76
CA GLU A 5 -1.61 4.76 -1.39
C GLU A 5 -2.07 6.19 -1.13
N ILE A 6 -1.38 7.18 -1.68
CA ILE A 6 -1.81 8.59 -1.63
C ILE A 6 -3.09 8.82 -2.42
N GLU A 7 -3.21 8.27 -3.63
CA GLU A 7 -4.44 8.35 -4.44
C GLU A 7 -5.64 7.76 -3.68
N ARG A 8 -5.47 6.60 -3.04
CA ARG A 8 -6.50 5.98 -2.21
C ARG A 8 -6.92 6.85 -1.04
N LEU A 9 -5.95 7.48 -0.36
CA LEU A 9 -6.21 8.40 0.73
C LEU A 9 -6.96 9.64 0.23
N VAL A 10 -6.48 10.30 -0.83
CA VAL A 10 -7.09 11.51 -1.41
C VAL A 10 -8.53 11.22 -1.83
N LEU A 11 -8.75 10.12 -2.54
CA LEU A 11 -10.10 9.73 -2.96
C LEU A 11 -11.02 9.55 -1.74
N TRP A 12 -10.55 8.88 -0.68
CA TRP A 12 -11.33 8.70 0.53
C TRP A 12 -11.61 10.02 1.25
N LEU A 13 -10.60 10.88 1.41
CA LEU A 13 -10.75 12.20 2.04
C LEU A 13 -11.81 13.05 1.32
N VAL A 14 -11.77 13.08 -0.01
CA VAL A 14 -12.71 13.88 -0.81
C VAL A 14 -14.12 13.30 -0.78
N VAL A 15 -14.26 11.99 -1.01
CA VAL A 15 -15.57 11.35 -1.19
C VAL A 15 -16.27 11.06 0.13
N VAL A 16 -15.52 10.73 1.20
CA VAL A 16 -16.10 10.31 2.49
C VAL A 16 -16.05 11.42 3.53
N ARG A 17 -14.97 12.20 3.59
CA ARG A 17 -14.81 13.26 4.60
C ARG A 17 -15.14 14.66 4.08
N GLY A 18 -15.11 14.87 2.77
CA GLY A 18 -15.23 16.21 2.17
C GLY A 18 -14.05 17.13 2.51
N VAL A 19 -12.89 16.54 2.84
CA VAL A 19 -11.71 17.28 3.33
C VAL A 19 -10.61 17.28 2.27
N ALA A 20 -9.95 18.43 2.09
CA ALA A 20 -8.78 18.55 1.22
C ALA A 20 -7.55 17.88 1.84
N LEU A 21 -6.61 17.41 1.01
CA LEU A 21 -5.37 16.80 1.48
C LEU A 21 -4.58 17.74 2.43
N SER A 22 -4.59 19.04 2.17
CA SER A 22 -3.91 20.05 2.99
C SER A 22 -4.58 20.34 4.33
N SER A 23 -5.85 20.00 4.48
CA SER A 23 -6.64 20.21 5.69
C SER A 23 -6.85 18.91 6.49
N THR A 24 -6.09 17.86 6.19
CA THR A 24 -6.21 16.56 6.84
C THR A 24 -5.74 16.64 8.30
N THR A 25 -6.56 16.12 9.20
CA THR A 25 -6.28 16.06 10.66
C THR A 25 -5.77 14.67 11.07
N VAL A 26 -5.28 14.54 12.32
CA VAL A 26 -4.86 13.23 12.86
C VAL A 26 -6.06 12.29 12.96
N GLU A 27 -7.23 12.83 13.31
CA GLU A 27 -8.50 12.13 13.39
C GLU A 27 -8.92 11.56 12.04
N ASP A 28 -8.72 12.32 10.95
CA ASP A 28 -8.96 11.82 9.59
C ASP A 28 -8.01 10.67 9.23
N CYS A 29 -6.76 10.73 9.67
CA CYS A 29 -5.78 9.67 9.42
C CYS A 29 -6.12 8.37 10.15
N GLU A 30 -6.55 8.46 11.42
CA GLU A 30 -7.01 7.31 12.19
C GLU A 30 -8.32 6.74 11.61
N ALA A 31 -9.27 7.60 11.24
CA ALA A 31 -10.49 7.19 10.55
C ALA A 31 -10.21 6.49 9.21
N PHE A 32 -9.18 6.91 8.47
CA PHE A 32 -8.75 6.21 7.25
C PHE A 32 -8.19 4.81 7.56
N LYS A 33 -7.41 4.65 8.64
CA LYS A 33 -6.92 3.32 9.07
C LYS A 33 -8.09 2.38 9.36
N ASP A 34 -9.12 2.87 10.03
CA ASP A 34 -10.30 2.07 10.35
C ASP A 34 -11.16 1.79 9.12
N PHE A 35 -11.33 2.77 8.24
CA PHE A 35 -12.02 2.59 6.96
C PHE A 35 -11.42 1.45 6.13
N ARG A 36 -10.10 1.28 6.14
CA ARG A 36 -9.41 0.20 5.42
C ARG A 36 -9.69 -1.19 5.97
N LYS A 37 -10.17 -1.30 7.22
CA LYS A 37 -10.63 -2.56 7.82
C LYS A 37 -12.06 -2.89 7.40
N GLY A 38 -12.88 -1.87 7.12
CA GLY A 38 -14.24 -2.01 6.61
C GLY A 38 -14.28 -2.39 5.13
N ARG A 39 -15.42 -2.91 4.66
CA ARG A 39 -15.66 -3.27 3.25
C ARG A 39 -16.81 -2.47 2.66
N VAL A 40 -16.55 -1.20 2.32
CA VAL A 40 -17.54 -0.33 1.66
C VAL A 40 -17.56 -0.60 0.15
N ALA A 41 -18.70 -1.03 -0.40
CA ALA A 41 -18.81 -1.47 -1.80
C ALA A 41 -18.43 -0.41 -2.86
N SER A 42 -18.49 0.88 -2.53
CA SER A 42 -18.04 1.97 -3.41
C SER A 42 -16.51 2.07 -3.52
N PHE A 43 -15.76 1.45 -2.61
CA PHE A 43 -14.30 1.48 -2.57
C PHE A 43 -13.65 0.10 -2.76
N PHE A 44 -14.38 -0.97 -2.49
CA PHE A 44 -13.90 -2.35 -2.56
C PHE A 44 -14.62 -3.10 -3.68
N GLY A 45 -13.85 -3.76 -4.54
CA GLY A 45 -14.42 -4.57 -5.62
C GLY A 45 -13.35 -5.20 -6.52
N PRO A 46 -13.77 -6.03 -7.50
CA PRO A 46 -12.86 -6.72 -8.40
C PRO A 46 -11.91 -5.78 -9.12
N LYS A 47 -10.69 -6.25 -9.42
CA LYS A 47 -9.71 -5.46 -10.16
C LYS A 47 -10.25 -5.11 -11.55
N ARG A 48 -10.32 -3.82 -11.85
CA ARG A 48 -10.75 -3.27 -13.14
C ARG A 48 -9.77 -2.18 -13.61
N PRO A 49 -9.77 -1.80 -14.89
CA PRO A 49 -9.02 -0.64 -15.38
C PRO A 49 -9.52 0.66 -14.73
N ARG A 50 -8.64 1.63 -14.48
CA ARG A 50 -8.99 2.93 -13.87
C ARG A 50 -9.99 3.75 -14.70
N SER A 51 -10.00 3.57 -16.02
CA SER A 51 -10.94 4.23 -16.93
C SER A 51 -12.38 3.69 -16.83
N SER A 52 -12.59 2.57 -16.14
CA SER A 52 -13.92 1.99 -15.98
C SER A 52 -14.67 2.64 -14.82
N GLY A 53 -15.93 3.02 -15.00
CA GLY A 53 -16.81 3.45 -13.89
C GLY A 53 -17.05 2.37 -12.83
N ARG A 54 -16.73 1.10 -13.14
CA ARG A 54 -16.75 -0.03 -12.18
C ARG A 54 -15.44 -0.18 -11.41
N TRP A 55 -14.47 0.71 -11.63
CA TRP A 55 -13.20 0.68 -10.91
C TRP A 55 -13.39 0.90 -9.41
N ARG A 56 -12.65 0.16 -8.61
CA ARG A 56 -12.61 0.27 -7.15
C ARG A 56 -11.15 0.32 -6.68
N PRO A 57 -10.79 1.23 -5.77
CA PRO A 57 -9.41 1.38 -5.29
C PRO A 57 -8.85 0.16 -4.54
N PHE A 58 -9.72 -0.62 -3.91
CA PHE A 58 -9.35 -1.80 -3.10
C PHE A 58 -9.96 -3.07 -3.65
N THR A 59 -9.27 -4.20 -3.45
CA THR A 59 -9.75 -5.53 -3.84
C THR A 59 -10.65 -6.11 -2.73
N PRO A 60 -11.57 -7.05 -3.05
CA PRO A 60 -12.58 -7.48 -2.09
C PRO A 60 -11.99 -8.32 -0.94
N GLU A 61 -10.81 -8.92 -1.09
CA GLU A 61 -10.15 -9.73 -0.07
C GLU A 61 -9.66 -8.88 1.12
N GLY A 62 -9.62 -7.55 0.98
CA GLY A 62 -9.06 -6.64 1.98
C GLY A 62 -7.52 -6.66 1.97
N LEU A 63 -6.90 -5.82 2.80
CA LEU A 63 -5.44 -5.75 2.91
C LEU A 63 -4.95 -6.55 4.12
N SER A 64 -3.90 -7.35 3.94
CA SER A 64 -3.18 -7.97 5.05
C SER A 64 -2.63 -6.91 6.01
N ALA A 65 -2.42 -7.27 7.29
CA ALA A 65 -1.85 -6.36 8.29
C ALA A 65 -0.51 -5.75 7.82
N HIS A 66 0.33 -6.55 7.16
CA HIS A 66 1.58 -6.08 6.56
C HIS A 66 1.36 -5.04 5.47
N SER A 67 0.39 -5.26 4.58
CA SER A 67 0.07 -4.31 3.51
C SER A 67 -0.53 -3.00 4.06
N GLN A 68 -1.30 -3.07 5.14
CA GLN A 68 -1.81 -1.89 5.85
C GLN A 68 -0.66 -1.09 6.48
N ALA A 69 0.25 -1.74 7.20
CA ALA A 69 1.40 -1.09 7.82
C ALA A 69 2.34 -0.47 6.78
N TYR A 70 2.62 -1.19 5.68
CA TYR A 70 3.37 -0.66 4.55
C TYR A 70 2.71 0.62 4.00
N ALA A 71 1.40 0.60 3.83
CA ALA A 71 0.70 1.76 3.29
C ALA A 71 0.73 2.97 4.22
N VAL A 72 0.58 2.78 5.54
CA VAL A 72 0.72 3.86 6.53
C VAL A 72 2.13 4.46 6.47
N ARG A 73 3.18 3.64 6.41
CA ARG A 73 4.56 4.13 6.24
C ARG A 73 4.76 4.89 4.93
N ALA A 74 4.22 4.37 3.84
CA ALA A 74 4.27 5.01 2.53
C ALA A 74 3.59 6.39 2.54
N ILE A 75 2.44 6.50 3.18
CA ILE A 75 1.72 7.77 3.32
C ILE A 75 2.50 8.74 4.21
N ARG A 76 2.98 8.28 5.38
CA ARG A 76 3.77 9.09 6.30
C ARG A 76 5.01 9.68 5.63
N ALA A 77 5.73 8.88 4.84
CA ALA A 77 6.90 9.33 4.09
C ALA A 77 6.55 10.39 3.03
N ALA A 78 5.43 10.22 2.32
CA ALA A 78 4.99 11.20 1.34
C ALA A 78 4.59 12.54 2.00
N PHE A 79 3.87 12.52 3.13
CA PHE A 79 3.54 13.73 3.87
C PHE A 79 4.77 14.42 4.46
N ALA A 80 5.77 13.64 4.90
CA ALA A 80 7.05 14.20 5.34
C ALA A 80 7.73 14.96 4.19
N TRP A 81 7.78 14.38 2.98
CA TRP A 81 8.32 15.07 1.80
C TRP A 81 7.51 16.32 1.44
N LEU A 82 6.18 16.23 1.41
CA LEU A 82 5.29 17.36 1.10
C LEU A 82 5.44 18.52 2.11
N THR A 83 5.71 18.20 3.38
CA THR A 83 6.01 19.20 4.40
C THR A 83 7.40 19.81 4.19
N ALA A 84 8.41 18.99 3.85
CA ALA A 84 9.77 19.44 3.59
C ALA A 84 9.85 20.41 2.41
N VAL A 85 9.07 20.19 1.35
CA VAL A 85 8.96 21.12 0.21
C VAL A 85 7.97 22.26 0.45
N ARG A 86 7.48 22.44 1.69
CA ARG A 86 6.56 23.52 2.12
C ARG A 86 5.21 23.53 1.40
N TYR A 87 4.80 22.41 0.81
CA TYR A 87 3.47 22.24 0.25
C TYR A 87 2.41 22.06 1.35
N LEU A 88 2.76 21.32 2.41
CA LEU A 88 1.94 21.18 3.61
C LEU A 88 2.54 21.95 4.78
N ALA A 89 1.69 22.48 5.64
CA ALA A 89 2.11 23.15 6.87
C ALA A 89 2.64 22.15 7.93
N GLY A 90 2.24 20.87 7.84
CA GLY A 90 2.65 19.83 8.78
C GLY A 90 2.26 18.43 8.34
N ASN A 91 2.69 17.44 9.13
CA ASN A 91 2.45 16.03 8.87
C ASN A 91 1.55 15.40 9.95
N PRO A 92 0.23 15.27 9.75
CA PRO A 92 -0.67 14.62 10.72
C PRO A 92 -0.35 13.14 10.93
N TRP A 93 0.27 12.47 9.94
CA TRP A 93 0.68 11.06 10.06
C TRP A 93 1.82 10.82 11.05
N SER A 94 2.47 11.87 11.56
CA SER A 94 3.50 11.75 12.59
C SER A 94 2.95 11.32 13.95
N ALA A 95 1.70 11.70 14.27
CA ALA A 95 1.03 11.34 15.52
C ALA A 95 0.18 10.05 15.42
N VAL A 96 0.04 9.49 14.21
CA VAL A 96 -0.77 8.31 13.94
C VAL A 96 -0.02 7.05 14.35
N THR A 97 -0.67 6.20 15.15
CA THR A 97 -0.05 4.95 15.63
C THR A 97 0.07 3.96 14.47
N ASP A 98 1.16 3.20 14.38
CA ASP A 98 1.26 2.18 13.35
C ASP A 98 0.24 1.04 13.59
N PRO A 99 -0.36 0.46 12.54
CA PRO A 99 -1.24 -0.70 12.70
C PRO A 99 -0.47 -1.82 13.40
N ALA A 100 -1.09 -2.47 14.39
CA ALA A 100 -0.51 -3.62 15.07
C ALA A 100 -0.23 -4.74 14.05
N THR A 101 1.03 -4.88 13.64
CA THR A 101 1.46 -6.03 12.87
C THR A 101 1.74 -7.14 13.87
N VAL A 102 0.82 -8.10 14.02
CA VAL A 102 1.22 -9.39 14.58
C VAL A 102 2.27 -9.93 13.63
N THR A 103 3.52 -9.90 14.06
CA THR A 103 4.62 -10.56 13.38
C THR A 103 4.34 -12.06 13.46
N LYS A 104 3.49 -12.55 12.57
CA LYS A 104 3.55 -13.96 12.21
C LYS A 104 4.95 -14.11 11.64
N GLU A 105 5.80 -14.87 12.34
CA GLU A 105 7.07 -15.34 11.79
C GLU A 105 6.76 -15.77 10.36
N VAL A 106 7.24 -14.99 9.39
CA VAL A 106 6.97 -15.27 7.98
C VAL A 106 7.73 -16.55 7.72
N SER A 107 7.02 -17.68 7.68
CA SER A 107 7.53 -18.83 6.96
C SER A 107 7.85 -18.32 5.57
N VAL A 108 9.14 -18.27 5.26
CA VAL A 108 9.69 -17.96 3.94
C VAL A 108 8.77 -18.63 2.92
N GLN A 109 8.24 -17.87 1.96
CA GLN A 109 7.42 -18.46 0.90
C GLN A 109 8.32 -19.35 0.04
N VAL A 110 8.49 -20.60 0.48
CA VAL A 110 9.29 -21.64 -0.18
C VAL A 110 8.76 -21.93 -1.59
N ASP A 111 7.49 -21.60 -1.86
CA ASP A 111 6.85 -21.75 -3.17
C ASP A 111 7.36 -20.78 -4.25
N ARG A 112 8.20 -19.79 -3.87
CA ARG A 112 8.94 -18.93 -4.81
C ARG A 112 10.44 -19.15 -4.79
N THR A 113 10.90 -20.26 -4.23
CA THR A 113 12.31 -20.66 -4.32
C THR A 113 12.42 -21.75 -5.38
N LEU A 114 13.29 -21.55 -6.38
CA LEU A 114 13.71 -22.65 -7.25
C LEU A 114 14.31 -23.74 -6.35
N SER A 115 13.94 -25.00 -6.58
CA SER A 115 14.61 -26.12 -5.91
C SER A 115 16.11 -26.11 -6.27
N ALA A 116 16.95 -26.76 -5.46
CA ALA A 116 18.38 -26.84 -5.72
C ALA A 116 18.67 -27.36 -7.14
N ASP A 117 17.88 -28.32 -7.62
CA ASP A 117 18.01 -28.90 -8.96
C ASP A 117 17.66 -27.90 -10.07
N LEU A 118 16.57 -27.14 -9.89
CA LEU A 118 16.16 -26.08 -10.81
C LEU A 118 17.20 -24.96 -10.85
N TRP A 119 17.79 -24.60 -9.70
CA TRP A 119 18.91 -23.65 -9.62
C TRP A 119 20.14 -24.13 -10.38
N ALA A 120 20.51 -25.41 -10.24
CA ALA A 120 21.64 -25.99 -10.96
C ALA A 120 21.41 -26.05 -12.47
N LEU A 121 20.15 -26.22 -12.90
CA LEU A 121 19.77 -26.20 -14.31
C LEU A 121 19.83 -24.78 -14.89
N VAL A 122 19.29 -23.78 -14.17
CA VAL A 122 19.40 -22.37 -14.59
C VAL A 122 20.86 -21.95 -14.70
N ARG A 123 21.70 -22.31 -13.73
CA ARG A 123 23.13 -21.97 -13.75
C ARG A 123 23.85 -22.58 -14.96
N ARG A 124 23.65 -23.87 -15.22
CA ARG A 124 24.22 -24.54 -16.40
C ARG A 124 23.78 -23.89 -17.72
N ALA A 125 22.50 -23.53 -17.84
CA ALA A 125 21.99 -22.87 -19.04
C ALA A 125 22.55 -21.45 -19.23
N LEU A 126 22.85 -20.74 -18.15
CA LEU A 126 23.52 -19.43 -18.20
C LEU A 126 24.99 -19.57 -18.58
N ASP A 127 25.71 -20.53 -17.98
CA ASP A 127 27.13 -20.78 -18.27
C ASP A 127 27.35 -21.16 -19.76
N GLN A 128 26.45 -21.95 -20.34
CA GLN A 128 26.48 -22.30 -21.77
C GLN A 128 26.28 -21.09 -22.70
N ARG A 129 25.52 -20.08 -22.28
CA ARG A 129 25.24 -18.87 -23.08
C ARG A 129 26.30 -17.78 -22.94
N CYS A 130 27.13 -17.84 -21.90
CA CYS A 130 28.25 -16.93 -21.71
C CYS A 130 29.57 -17.49 -22.25
N GLY A 131 29.57 -18.75 -22.73
CA GLY A 131 30.71 -19.40 -23.36
C GLY A 131 30.71 -19.36 -24.91
N ASP A 132 29.66 -18.82 -25.52
CA ASP A 132 29.58 -18.43 -26.94
C ASP A 132 29.85 -16.92 -27.10
#